data_AF-A0A6I2MG99-F1
#
_entry.id   AF-A0A6I2MG99-F1
#
_cell.length_a   1.000
_cell.length_b   1.000
_cell.length_c   1.000
_cell.angle_alpha   90.00
_cell.angle_beta   90.00
_cell.angle_gamma   90.00
#
_symmetry.space_group_name_H-M   'P 1'
#
loop_
_entity.id
_entity.type
_entity.pdbx_description
1 polymer ?
#
loop_
_entity_poly.entity_id
_entity_poly.type
_entity_poly.pdbx_seq_one_letter_code
_entity_poly.pdbx_strand_id
1 'polypeptide(L)'
;MKRLKFEMWRYERKPGEFDGVMSRFTDGKGTWSDSWWCSPPKSIDHVGEEYLQQPHRHPNVRTKIHDTFIKRRYKEEMMKLSAGVEG
;
A
#
# COMPACT_ATOMS: atom_id res chain seq x y z
N MET A 1 13.08 -6.14 17.38
CA MET A 1 11.97 -6.46 16.44
C MET A 1 11.77 -5.27 15.53
N LYS A 2 11.75 -5.45 14.20
CA LYS A 2 11.39 -4.35 13.28
C LYS A 2 9.87 -4.14 13.40
N ARG A 3 9.40 -2.89 13.30
CA ARG A 3 7.96 -2.55 13.41
C ARG A 3 7.28 -2.71 12.04
N LEU A 4 5.97 -2.92 12.04
CA LEU A 4 5.16 -2.81 10.82
C LEU A 4 5.32 -1.40 10.24
N LYS A 5 5.54 -1.29 8.93
CA LYS A 5 5.63 -0.01 8.23
C LYS A 5 4.84 -0.06 6.95
N PHE A 6 4.18 1.05 6.63
CA PHE A 6 3.45 1.21 5.39
C PHE A 6 3.56 2.66 4.92
N GLU A 7 3.94 2.83 3.66
CA GLU A 7 4.22 4.12 3.01
C GLU A 7 3.57 4.11 1.63
N MET A 8 3.07 5.27 1.17
CA MET A 8 2.56 5.45 -0.20
C MET A 8 3.08 6.75 -0.80
N TRP A 9 3.36 6.72 -2.10
CA TRP A 9 3.85 7.89 -2.83
C TRP A 9 3.33 7.87 -4.26
N ARG A 10 3.23 9.06 -4.87
CA ARG A 10 2.84 9.19 -6.28
C ARG A 10 3.84 8.44 -7.14
N TYR A 11 3.32 7.66 -8.09
CA TYR A 11 4.17 6.99 -9.05
C TYR A 11 4.79 8.03 -9.99
N GLU A 12 6.12 8.05 -10.06
CA GLU A 12 6.84 8.85 -11.04
C GLU A 12 6.72 8.18 -12.41
N ARG A 13 5.74 8.63 -13.20
CA ARG A 13 5.43 8.07 -14.51
C ARG A 13 6.60 8.17 -15.48
N LYS A 14 6.84 7.11 -16.26
CA LYS A 14 7.70 7.16 -17.46
C LYS A 14 6.87 7.43 -18.72
N PRO A 15 7.50 7.81 -19.85
CA PRO A 15 6.78 7.96 -21.12
C PRO A 15 6.03 6.67 -21.49
N GLY A 16 4.71 6.78 -21.71
CA GLY A 16 3.85 5.65 -22.08
C GLY A 16 3.19 4.90 -20.91
N GLU A 17 3.41 5.31 -19.67
CA GLU A 17 2.77 4.71 -18.48
C GLU A 17 1.60 5.53 -17.95
N PHE A 18 0.74 4.88 -17.16
CA PHE A 18 -0.40 5.52 -16.49
C PHE A 18 0.01 6.12 -15.15
N ASP A 19 -0.64 7.23 -14.79
CA ASP A 19 -0.53 7.79 -13.45
C ASP A 19 -1.06 6.79 -12.40
N GLY A 20 -0.43 6.79 -11.23
CA GLY A 20 -0.79 5.88 -10.16
C GLY A 20 -0.12 6.21 -8.86
N VAL A 21 -0.23 5.28 -7.92
CA VAL A 21 0.39 5.39 -6.60
C VAL A 21 1.11 4.09 -6.31
N MET A 22 2.29 4.19 -5.70
CA MET A 22 3.02 3.05 -5.17
C MET A 22 2.77 2.95 -3.68
N SER A 23 2.75 1.72 -3.16
CA SER A 23 2.79 1.46 -1.73
C SER A 23 3.88 0.46 -1.39
N ARG A 24 4.49 0.61 -0.21
CA ARG A 24 5.43 -0.35 0.36
C ARG A 24 4.96 -0.83 1.72
N PHE A 25 4.97 -2.13 1.94
CA PHE A 25 4.64 -2.73 3.23
C PHE A 25 5.82 -3.55 3.77
N THR A 26 6.25 -3.26 5.01
CA THR A 26 7.23 -4.07 5.76
C THR A 26 6.57 -4.81 6.92
N ASP A 27 6.76 -6.13 6.99
CA ASP A 27 6.06 -7.05 7.89
C ASP A 27 6.63 -7.13 9.33
N GLY A 28 7.53 -6.23 9.70
CA GLY A 28 8.19 -6.24 11.02
C GLY A 28 9.22 -7.36 11.22
N LYS A 29 9.34 -8.31 10.28
CA LYS A 29 10.44 -9.27 10.19
C LYS A 29 11.54 -8.78 9.25
N GLY A 30 11.27 -7.70 8.52
CA GLY A 30 12.20 -7.06 7.60
C GLY A 30 11.97 -7.45 6.14
N THR A 31 10.94 -8.27 5.86
CA THR A 31 10.49 -8.53 4.51
C THR A 31 9.58 -7.38 4.07
N TRP A 32 9.89 -6.81 2.91
CA TRP A 32 9.11 -5.76 2.31
C TRP A 32 8.53 -6.20 0.96
N SER A 33 7.46 -5.54 0.53
CA SER A 33 6.86 -5.70 -0.78
C SER A 33 6.30 -4.37 -1.28
N ASP A 34 6.28 -4.22 -2.60
CA ASP A 34 5.76 -3.04 -3.27
C ASP A 34 4.51 -3.40 -4.09
N SER A 35 3.55 -2.49 -4.14
CA SER A 35 2.32 -2.60 -4.93
C SER A 35 2.08 -1.32 -5.72
N TRP A 36 1.77 -1.47 -7.00
CA TRP A 36 1.34 -0.36 -7.86
C TRP A 36 -0.18 -0.32 -7.98
N TRP A 37 -0.75 0.88 -7.85
CA TRP A 37 -2.18 1.12 -7.89
C TRP A 37 -2.50 2.09 -9.03
N CYS A 38 -3.14 1.57 -10.08
CA CYS A 38 -3.76 2.39 -11.12
C CYS A 38 -5.07 2.97 -10.57
N SER A 39 -5.20 4.30 -10.56
CA SER A 39 -6.40 4.99 -10.05
C SER A 39 -6.88 4.48 -8.68
N PRO A 40 -6.03 4.55 -7.64
CA PRO A 40 -6.33 3.97 -6.33
C PRO A 40 -7.63 4.50 -5.73
N PRO A 41 -8.49 3.64 -5.13
CA PRO A 41 -9.62 4.10 -4.34
C PRO A 41 -9.13 4.80 -3.05
N LYS A 42 -10.01 5.58 -2.41
CA LYS A 42 -9.71 6.24 -1.12
C LYS A 42 -9.50 5.25 0.04
N SER A 43 -10.07 4.06 -0.05
CA SER A 43 -9.86 2.97 0.89
C SER A 43 -9.98 1.61 0.21
N ILE A 44 -9.45 0.58 0.88
CA ILE A 44 -9.50 -0.82 0.48
C ILE A 44 -10.16 -1.68 1.55
N ASP A 45 -11.02 -1.10 2.40
CA ASP A 45 -11.65 -1.83 3.52
C ASP A 45 -12.52 -2.99 3.06
N HIS A 46 -13.01 -2.93 1.80
CA HIS A 46 -13.86 -3.93 1.17
C HIS A 46 -13.10 -5.17 0.68
N VAL A 47 -11.77 -5.12 0.53
CA VAL A 47 -11.01 -6.27 0.00
C VAL A 47 -10.67 -7.25 1.12
N GLY A 48 -10.69 -8.55 0.83
CA GLY A 48 -10.20 -9.57 1.75
C GLY A 48 -8.68 -9.66 1.78
N GLU A 49 -8.14 -10.42 2.74
CA GLU A 49 -6.69 -10.62 2.87
C GLU A 49 -6.08 -11.32 1.65
N GLU A 50 -6.86 -12.15 0.96
CA GLU A 50 -6.50 -12.86 -0.26
C GLU A 50 -6.14 -11.89 -1.40
N TYR A 51 -6.79 -10.72 -1.45
CA TYR A 51 -6.47 -9.70 -2.43
C TYR A 51 -5.10 -9.08 -2.14
N LEU A 52 -4.82 -8.75 -0.88
CA LEU A 52 -3.53 -8.20 -0.48
C LEU A 52 -2.40 -9.21 -0.66
N GLN A 53 -2.68 -10.51 -0.52
CA GLN A 53 -1.72 -11.59 -0.68
C GLN A 53 -1.32 -11.88 -2.13
N GLN A 54 -1.99 -11.27 -3.11
CA GLN A 54 -1.66 -11.48 -4.52
C GLN A 54 -0.21 -11.05 -4.83
N PRO A 55 0.47 -11.72 -5.79
CA PRO A 55 1.87 -11.44 -6.10
C PRO A 55 2.19 -9.98 -6.47
N HIS A 56 1.22 -9.27 -7.06
CA HIS A 56 1.37 -7.87 -7.48
C HIS A 56 0.89 -6.85 -6.43
N ARG A 57 0.49 -7.33 -5.24
CA ARG A 57 0.06 -6.51 -4.10
C ARG A 57 1.11 -6.59 -2.99
N HIS A 58 0.76 -7.19 -1.86
CA HIS A 58 1.63 -7.33 -0.71
C HIS A 58 1.68 -8.80 -0.26
N PRO A 59 2.40 -9.68 -0.99
CA PRO A 59 2.43 -11.12 -0.70
C PRO A 59 3.06 -11.48 0.66
N ASN A 60 3.65 -10.52 1.37
CA ASN A 60 4.12 -10.64 2.75
C ASN A 60 3.02 -10.33 3.81
N VAL A 61 1.78 -10.05 3.40
CA VAL A 61 0.60 -10.07 4.27
C VAL A 61 0.29 -11.53 4.61
N ARG A 62 0.37 -11.89 5.89
CA ARG A 62 0.20 -13.29 6.33
C ARG A 62 -0.76 -13.44 7.50
N THR A 63 -1.20 -12.32 8.07
CA THR A 63 -2.00 -12.30 9.29
C THR A 63 -3.06 -11.21 9.18
N LYS A 64 -4.15 -11.38 9.92
CA LYS A 64 -5.18 -10.34 10.09
C LYS A 64 -4.60 -9.03 10.63
N ILE A 65 -3.55 -9.10 11.44
CA ILE A 65 -2.86 -7.89 11.96
C ILE A 65 -2.22 -7.11 10.80
N HIS A 66 -1.61 -7.79 9.82
CA HIS A 66 -1.04 -7.13 8.64
C HIS A 66 -2.14 -6.51 7.78
N ASP A 67 -3.22 -7.25 7.53
CA ASP A 67 -4.38 -6.79 6.75
C ASP A 67 -4.98 -5.51 7.36
N THR A 68 -5.36 -5.56 8.63
CA THR A 68 -5.93 -4.41 9.35
C THR A 68 -4.96 -3.22 9.38
N PHE A 69 -3.66 -3.47 9.58
CA PHE A 69 -2.65 -2.42 9.58
C PHE A 69 -2.54 -1.72 8.22
N ILE A 70 -2.45 -2.49 7.13
CA ILE A 70 -2.36 -1.94 5.77
C ILE A 70 -3.61 -1.15 5.42
N LYS A 71 -4.82 -1.69 5.66
CA LYS A 71 -6.07 -1.00 5.33
C LYS A 71 -6.17 0.37 6.01
N ARG A 72 -5.86 0.42 7.32
CA ARG A 72 -5.81 1.68 8.07
C ARG A 72 -4.81 2.65 7.49
N ARG A 73 -3.56 2.21 7.26
CA ARG A 73 -2.48 3.07 6.76
C ARG A 73 -2.72 3.53 5.33
N TYR A 74 -3.22 2.65 4.47
CA TYR A 74 -3.60 2.97 3.10
C TYR A 74 -4.58 4.14 3.07
N LYS A 75 -5.63 4.10 3.89
CA LYS A 75 -6.61 5.19 3.98
C LYS A 75 -5.96 6.49 4.42
N GLU A 76 -5.12 6.45 5.46
CA GLU A 76 -4.40 7.62 5.97
C GLU A 76 -3.45 8.23 4.93
N GLU A 77 -2.65 7.42 4.24
CA GLU A 77 -1.71 7.90 3.22
C GLU A 77 -2.45 8.43 1.97
N MET A 78 -3.52 7.76 1.54
CA MET A 78 -4.36 8.26 0.44
C MET A 78 -4.98 9.62 0.74
N MET A 79 -5.41 9.85 1.99
CA MET A 79 -5.92 11.15 2.41
C MET A 79 -4.82 12.23 2.32
N LYS A 80 -3.60 11.96 2.77
CA LYS A 80 -2.47 12.90 2.65
C LYS A 80 -2.15 13.22 1.19
N LEU A 81 -2.04 12.20 0.35
CA LEU A 81 -1.77 12.35 -1.09
C LEU A 81 -2.86 13.17 -1.79
N SER A 82 -4.13 12.97 -1.40
CA SER A 82 -5.26 13.74 -1.93
C SER A 82 -5.26 15.21 -1.47
N ALA A 83 -4.72 15.49 -0.28
CA ALA A 83 -4.59 16.83 0.26
C ALA A 83 -3.35 17.59 -0.27
N GLY A 84 -2.53 16.96 -1.11
CA GLY A 84 -1.28 17.54 -1.61
C GLY A 84 -0.18 17.63 -0.54
N VAL A 85 -0.32 16.90 0.57
CA VAL A 85 0.70 16.81 1.61
C VAL A 85 1.63 15.67 1.21
N GLU A 86 2.78 16.03 0.66
CA GLU A 86 3.88 15.10 0.41
C GLU A 86 4.59 14.82 1.75
N GLY A 87 4.76 13.55 2.08
CA GLY A 87 5.36 13.07 3.33
C GLY A 87 6.81 12.65 3.17
#